data_AF-A0A6G3PK19-F1
#
_entry.id   AF-A0A6G3PK19-F1
#
_cell.length_a   1.000
_cell.length_b   1.000
_cell.length_c   1.000
_cell.angle_alpha   90.00
_cell.angle_beta   90.00
_cell.angle_gamma   90.00
#
_symmetry.space_group_name_H-M   'P 1'
#
loop_
_entity.id
_entity.type
_entity.pdbx_description
1 polymer ?
#
loop_
_entity_poly.entity_id
_entity_poly.type
_entity_poly.pdbx_seq_one_letter_code
_entity_poly.pdbx_strand_id
1 'polypeptide(L)'
;MATYAVSTPLEPRLLVIEDRYAPGVAGSGLFTLHRADCRVSCRMLVTAYFSSPLPPAETLSRILDAGERALSGIPFTRELVGSDRPHDSGELSRAGHTLTWDRPAAPLPEPAESPYDHRLRLLCEPSPEGGVQGVRSRYGTVFALTLPPVTYYRVPR
;
A
#
# COMPACT_ATOMS: atom_id res chain seq x y z
N MET A 1 -5.57 8.16 4.96
CA MET A 1 -4.17 8.67 4.90
C MET A 1 -3.87 9.73 5.93
N ALA A 2 -4.76 10.71 6.17
CA ALA A 2 -4.57 11.73 7.21
C ALA A 2 -4.19 11.15 8.58
N THR A 3 -4.76 10.02 8.98
CA THR A 3 -4.46 9.34 10.25
C THR A 3 -2.97 8.99 10.43
N TYR A 4 -2.28 8.54 9.37
CA TYR A 4 -0.86 8.19 9.44
C TYR A 4 0.01 9.44 9.55
N ALA A 5 -0.21 10.44 8.71
CA ALA A 5 0.56 11.69 8.75
C ALA A 5 0.36 12.47 10.06
N VAL A 6 -0.80 12.35 10.70
CA VAL A 6 -1.09 13.04 11.97
C VAL A 6 -0.59 12.26 13.18
N SER A 7 -0.63 10.92 13.14
CA SER A 7 -0.40 10.08 14.33
C SER A 7 1.00 9.47 14.40
N THR A 8 1.77 9.55 13.30
CA THR A 8 3.09 8.93 13.13
C THR A 8 4.08 9.96 12.58
N PRO A 9 5.40 9.71 12.65
CA PRO A 9 6.41 10.60 12.06
C PRO A 9 6.47 10.56 10.53
N LEU A 10 5.55 9.86 9.85
CA LEU A 10 5.54 9.74 8.40
C LEU A 10 5.07 11.03 7.73
N GLU A 11 5.86 11.54 6.80
CA GLU A 11 5.54 12.73 6.00
C GLU A 11 5.19 12.32 4.57
N PRO A 12 3.99 12.66 4.06
CA PRO A 12 3.54 12.24 2.74
C PRO A 12 4.36 12.91 1.63
N ARG A 13 4.78 12.12 0.63
CA ARG A 13 5.64 12.61 -0.47
C ARG A 13 5.09 12.30 -1.85
N LEU A 14 4.55 11.12 -2.06
CA LEU A 14 3.99 10.70 -3.35
C LEU A 14 2.76 9.84 -3.10
N LEU A 15 1.71 10.07 -3.88
CA LEU A 15 0.50 9.26 -3.86
C LEU A 15 0.34 8.56 -5.21
N VAL A 16 0.13 7.25 -5.16
CA VAL A 16 -0.12 6.41 -6.31
C VAL A 16 -1.49 5.74 -6.14
N ILE A 17 -2.34 5.94 -7.14
CA ILE A 17 -3.66 5.32 -7.22
C ILE A 17 -3.67 4.39 -8.43
N GLU A 18 -3.86 3.12 -8.17
CA GLU A 18 -4.09 2.09 -9.18
C GLU A 18 -5.58 1.81 -9.28
N ASP A 19 -6.19 2.20 -10.39
CA ASP A 19 -7.57 1.85 -10.71
C ASP A 19 -7.59 0.65 -11.67
N ARG A 20 -8.19 -0.44 -11.20
CA ARG A 20 -8.26 -1.71 -11.92
C ARG A 20 -9.70 -2.04 -12.27
N TYR A 21 -9.98 -2.30 -13.55
CA TYR A 21 -11.27 -2.84 -13.97
C TYR A 21 -11.14 -4.30 -14.41
N ALA A 22 -12.05 -5.16 -13.94
CA ALA A 22 -12.08 -6.57 -14.30
C ALA A 22 -13.47 -6.95 -14.84
N PRO A 23 -13.56 -7.59 -16.02
CA PRO A 23 -14.77 -8.27 -16.42
C PRO A 23 -14.99 -9.50 -15.53
N GLY A 24 -16.25 -9.80 -15.22
CA GLY A 24 -16.60 -11.03 -14.53
C GLY A 24 -16.36 -12.23 -15.45
N VAL A 25 -15.30 -12.98 -15.19
CA VAL A 25 -14.98 -14.19 -15.96
C VAL A 25 -15.78 -15.35 -15.37
N ALA A 26 -16.71 -15.91 -16.13
CA ALA A 26 -17.32 -17.18 -15.75
C ALA A 26 -16.23 -18.27 -15.83
N GLY A 27 -15.94 -18.92 -14.70
CA GLY A 27 -15.06 -20.08 -14.69
C GLY A 27 -15.82 -21.28 -15.25
N SER A 28 -15.25 -21.94 -16.27
CA SER A 28 -15.73 -23.25 -16.72
C SER A 28 -14.76 -24.33 -16.23
N GLY A 29 -15.13 -25.04 -15.17
CA GLY A 29 -14.56 -26.35 -14.87
C GLY A 29 -15.28 -27.42 -15.71
N LEU A 30 -14.62 -28.57 -15.95
CA LEU A 30 -15.17 -29.68 -16.75
C LEU A 30 -16.58 -30.15 -16.32
N PHE A 31 -17.01 -29.84 -15.09
CA PHE A 31 -18.34 -30.15 -14.56
C PHE A 31 -18.97 -29.04 -13.72
N THR A 32 -18.40 -27.83 -13.70
CA THR A 32 -18.90 -26.71 -12.90
C THR A 32 -18.87 -25.41 -13.69
N LEU A 33 -20.06 -24.88 -13.97
CA LEU A 33 -20.24 -23.49 -14.37
C LEU A 33 -20.17 -22.64 -13.10
N HIS A 34 -18.99 -22.11 -12.79
CA HIS A 34 -18.88 -21.08 -11.78
C HIS A 34 -19.20 -19.73 -12.42
N ARG A 35 -20.45 -19.33 -12.29
CA ARG A 35 -20.96 -18.11 -12.87
C ARG A 35 -20.48 -16.94 -12.01
N ALA A 36 -19.62 -16.08 -12.53
CA ALA A 36 -19.16 -14.89 -11.80
C ALA A 36 -20.33 -14.02 -11.31
N ASP A 37 -20.28 -13.57 -10.07
CA ASP A 37 -21.37 -12.82 -9.40
C ASP A 37 -21.53 -11.37 -9.92
N CYS A 38 -20.73 -10.94 -10.89
CA CYS A 38 -20.86 -9.62 -11.52
C CYS A 38 -20.45 -9.67 -12.98
N ARG A 39 -20.92 -8.69 -13.76
CA ARG A 39 -20.49 -8.48 -15.15
C ARG A 39 -19.19 -7.70 -15.22
N VAL A 40 -19.05 -6.69 -14.36
CA VAL A 40 -17.88 -5.82 -14.25
C VAL A 40 -17.69 -5.45 -12.79
N SER A 41 -16.42 -5.38 -12.36
CA SER A 41 -16.04 -4.78 -11.07
C SER A 41 -14.85 -3.84 -11.26
N CYS A 42 -14.93 -2.66 -10.65
CA CYS A 42 -13.82 -1.73 -10.58
C CYS A 42 -13.30 -1.65 -9.14
N ARG A 43 -11.99 -1.70 -9.00
CA ARG A 43 -11.29 -1.73 -7.72
C ARG A 43 -10.18 -0.71 -7.74
N MET A 44 -10.05 0.01 -6.64
CA MET A 44 -8.99 0.98 -6.45
C MET A 44 -8.02 0.45 -5.40
N LEU A 45 -6.73 0.52 -5.70
CA LEU A 45 -5.65 0.28 -4.76
C LEU A 45 -4.87 1.59 -4.59
N VAL A 46 -4.64 1.99 -3.35
CA VAL A 46 -3.98 3.26 -3.03
C VAL A 46 -2.70 2.98 -2.27
N THR A 47 -1.59 3.49 -2.78
CA THR A 47 -0.26 3.40 -2.17
C THR A 47 0.27 4.81 -1.94
N ALA A 48 0.54 5.18 -0.69
CA ALA A 48 1.28 6.41 -0.41
C ALA A 48 2.71 6.10 -0.01
N TYR A 49 3.60 6.93 -0.53
CA TYR A 49 5.00 6.94 -0.20
C TYR A 49 5.28 8.10 0.75
N PHE A 50 6.02 7.80 1.80
CA PHE A 50 6.35 8.70 2.89
C PHE A 50 7.86 8.76 3.08
N SER A 51 8.32 9.89 3.60
CA SER A 51 9.61 10.00 4.27
C SER A 51 9.43 10.00 5.79
N SER A 52 10.52 9.84 6.53
CA SER A 52 10.52 10.04 7.97
C SER A 52 11.78 10.83 8.37
N PRO A 53 11.68 11.80 9.29
CA PRO A 53 12.85 12.47 9.87
C PRO A 53 13.61 11.57 10.85
N LEU A 54 13.01 10.46 11.29
CA LEU A 54 13.61 9.54 12.25
C LEU A 54 14.23 8.32 11.54
N PRO A 55 15.22 7.66 12.17
CA PRO A 55 15.76 6.40 11.65
C PRO A 55 14.66 5.35 11.45
N PRO A 56 14.83 4.36 10.54
CA PRO A 56 13.76 3.43 10.20
C PRO A 56 13.25 2.60 11.39
N ALA A 57 14.15 2.12 12.25
CA ALA A 57 13.76 1.35 13.44
C ALA A 57 12.90 2.18 14.41
N GLU A 58 13.25 3.46 14.62
CA GLU A 58 12.47 4.35 15.48
C GLU A 58 11.13 4.73 14.83
N THR A 59 11.13 4.99 13.53
CA THR A 59 9.91 5.24 12.74
C THR A 59 8.91 4.10 12.90
N LEU A 60 9.38 2.85 12.73
CA LEU A 60 8.54 1.66 12.91
C LEU A 60 8.01 1.55 14.33
N SER A 61 8.85 1.77 15.34
CA SER A 61 8.44 1.75 16.75
C SER A 61 7.30 2.76 17.02
N ARG A 62 7.42 4.00 16.49
CA ARG A 62 6.39 5.04 16.63
C ARG A 62 5.08 4.70 15.90
N ILE A 63 5.16 4.03 14.75
CA ILE A 63 3.97 3.55 14.02
C ILE A 63 3.23 2.50 14.85
N LEU A 64 3.97 1.55 15.44
CA LEU A 64 3.39 0.53 16.31
C LEU A 64 2.75 1.16 17.55
N ASP A 65 3.43 2.10 18.20
CA ASP A 65 2.89 2.84 19.34
C ASP A 65 1.62 3.63 18.99
N ALA A 66 1.54 4.17 17.78
CA ALA A 66 0.34 4.84 17.30
C ALA A 66 -0.81 3.85 17.06
N GLY A 67 -0.52 2.62 16.66
CA GLY A 67 -1.52 1.54 16.53
C GLY A 67 -2.05 1.04 17.89
N GLU A 68 -1.23 1.09 18.95
CA GLU A 68 -1.67 0.72 20.31
C GLU A 68 -2.66 1.71 20.94
N ARG A 69 -2.81 2.92 20.37
CA ARG A 69 -3.73 3.92 20.92
C ARG A 69 -5.19 3.46 20.78
N ALA A 70 -6.00 3.77 21.79
CA ALA A 70 -7.44 3.54 21.73
C ALA A 70 -8.05 4.23 20.50
N LEU A 71 -8.92 3.50 19.78
CA LEU A 71 -9.56 3.97 18.55
C LEU A 71 -8.58 4.33 17.42
N SER A 72 -7.36 3.78 17.44
CA SER A 72 -6.41 4.01 16.35
C SER A 72 -6.94 3.42 15.04
N GLY A 73 -6.87 4.22 13.98
CA GLY A 73 -7.10 3.76 12.61
C GLY A 73 -5.88 3.07 11.99
N ILE A 74 -4.81 2.85 12.76
CA ILE A 74 -3.57 2.18 12.32
C ILE A 74 -3.62 0.74 12.83
N PRO A 75 -3.67 -0.27 11.94
CA PRO A 75 -3.81 -1.65 12.35
C PRO A 75 -2.50 -2.27 12.87
N PHE A 76 -1.35 -1.62 12.71
CA PHE A 76 -0.06 -2.17 13.12
C PHE A 76 0.16 -2.02 14.63
N THR A 77 0.14 -3.13 15.37
CA THR A 77 0.40 -3.17 16.82
C THR A 77 1.63 -4.01 17.12
N ARG A 78 2.22 -3.86 18.30
CA ARG A 78 3.42 -4.60 18.73
C ARG A 78 3.19 -6.11 18.83
N GLU A 79 1.94 -6.56 18.98
CA GLU A 79 1.57 -7.98 18.86
C GLU A 79 2.03 -8.59 17.53
N LEU A 80 2.03 -7.78 16.45
CA LEU A 80 2.47 -8.21 15.12
C LEU A 80 3.97 -8.54 15.07
N VAL A 81 4.74 -8.03 16.04
CA VAL A 81 6.19 -8.20 16.19
C VAL A 81 6.53 -9.35 17.16
N GLY A 82 5.52 -9.90 17.85
CA GLY A 82 5.69 -10.78 19.01
C GLY A 82 6.13 -12.23 18.73
N SER A 83 6.36 -12.66 17.49
CA SER A 83 6.68 -14.08 17.21
C SER A 83 7.93 -14.35 16.38
N ASP A 84 8.47 -13.40 15.61
CA ASP A 84 9.79 -13.54 14.99
C ASP A 84 10.24 -12.18 14.44
N ARG A 85 11.54 -11.87 14.51
CA ARG A 85 12.10 -10.53 14.28
C ARG A 85 11.64 -9.92 12.92
N PRO A 86 10.75 -8.91 12.91
CA PRO A 86 10.19 -8.37 11.67
C PRO A 86 11.05 -7.28 11.03
N HIS A 87 12.08 -6.78 11.72
CA HIS A 87 12.96 -5.74 11.18
C HIS A 87 13.70 -6.16 9.90
N ASP A 88 13.93 -7.47 9.70
CA ASP A 88 14.65 -7.99 8.53
C ASP A 88 13.74 -8.29 7.33
N SER A 89 12.42 -8.40 7.55
CA SER A 89 11.46 -8.71 6.48
C SER A 89 11.24 -7.54 5.52
N GLY A 90 11.37 -6.29 6.00
CA GLY A 90 11.10 -5.09 5.22
C GLY A 90 9.61 -4.81 4.97
N GLU A 91 8.70 -5.52 5.65
CA GLU A 91 7.26 -5.43 5.46
C GLU A 91 6.49 -5.64 6.78
N LEU A 92 5.39 -4.91 6.96
CA LEU A 92 4.34 -5.19 7.94
C LEU A 92 3.00 -5.28 7.22
N SER A 93 2.25 -6.36 7.45
CA SER A 93 0.93 -6.56 6.83
C SER A 93 -0.12 -6.90 7.89
N ARG A 94 -1.19 -6.10 7.99
CA ARG A 94 -2.34 -6.37 8.86
C ARG A 94 -3.59 -5.68 8.34
N ALA A 95 -4.74 -6.34 8.47
CA ALA A 95 -6.06 -5.80 8.09
C ALA A 95 -6.13 -5.29 6.63
N GLY A 96 -5.35 -5.89 5.73
CA GLY A 96 -5.23 -5.46 4.33
C GLY A 96 -4.37 -4.21 4.11
N HIS A 97 -3.81 -3.62 5.16
CA HIS A 97 -2.78 -2.59 5.05
C HIS A 97 -1.42 -3.28 4.96
N THR A 98 -0.59 -2.82 4.02
CA THR A 98 0.78 -3.28 3.88
C THR A 98 1.71 -2.07 3.95
N LEU A 99 2.64 -2.08 4.90
CA LEU A 99 3.69 -1.10 5.04
C LEU A 99 5.03 -1.74 4.67
N THR A 100 5.67 -1.28 3.61
CA THR A 100 7.02 -1.67 3.21
C THR A 100 7.96 -0.47 3.30
N TRP A 101 9.26 -0.69 3.36
CA TRP A 101 10.23 0.39 3.39
C TRP A 101 11.52 0.01 2.67
N ASP A 102 12.27 1.05 2.29
CA ASP A 102 13.57 0.90 1.65
C ASP A 102 14.50 0.07 2.54
N ARG A 103 15.12 -0.95 1.92
CA ARG A 103 16.23 -1.68 2.51
C ARG A 103 17.49 -1.48 1.66
N PRO A 104 18.69 -1.46 2.27
CA PRO A 104 19.94 -1.27 1.52
C PRO A 104 20.12 -2.28 0.38
N ALA A 105 19.68 -3.53 0.58
CA ALA A 105 19.76 -4.59 -0.43
C ALA A 105 18.53 -4.68 -1.36
N ALA A 106 17.45 -3.96 -1.06
CA ALA A 106 16.19 -4.04 -1.78
C ALA A 106 15.43 -2.70 -1.62
N PRO A 107 15.83 -1.65 -2.37
CA PRO A 107 15.11 -0.40 -2.38
C PRO A 107 13.72 -0.60 -3.01
N LEU A 108 12.75 0.22 -2.60
CA LEU A 108 11.43 0.25 -3.18
C LEU A 108 11.51 0.66 -4.66
N PRO A 109 10.86 -0.10 -5.57
CA PRO A 109 10.85 0.23 -6.98
C PRO A 109 10.00 1.49 -7.24
N GLU A 110 10.24 2.14 -8.38
CA GLU A 110 9.29 3.13 -8.89
C GLU A 110 7.95 2.46 -9.24
N PRO A 111 6.82 3.14 -9.04
CA PRO A 111 5.52 2.65 -9.44
C PRO A 111 5.50 2.57 -10.96
N ALA A 112 5.46 1.34 -11.50
CA ALA A 112 5.48 1.10 -12.93
C ALA A 112 4.05 1.06 -13.48
N GLU A 113 3.78 1.87 -14.50
CA GLU A 113 2.66 1.59 -15.40
C GLU A 113 3.03 0.33 -16.21
N SER A 114 2.18 -0.70 -16.19
CA SER A 114 2.32 -1.79 -17.14
C SER A 114 1.77 -1.33 -18.48
N PRO A 115 2.60 -1.09 -19.52
CA PRO A 115 2.13 -0.59 -20.80
C PRO A 115 1.20 -1.59 -21.53
N TYR A 116 1.16 -2.83 -21.08
CA TYR A 116 0.34 -3.90 -21.63
C TYR A 116 -0.92 -4.19 -20.81
N ASP A 117 -1.10 -3.54 -19.66
CA ASP A 117 -2.30 -3.71 -18.85
C ASP A 117 -3.26 -2.55 -19.06
N HIS A 118 -4.04 -2.62 -20.15
CA HIS A 118 -5.10 -1.64 -20.43
C HIS A 118 -6.17 -1.58 -19.33
N ARG A 119 -6.15 -2.53 -18.37
CA ARG A 119 -7.07 -2.58 -17.23
C ARG A 119 -6.61 -1.77 -16.03
N LEU A 120 -5.40 -1.20 -16.10
CA LEU A 120 -4.78 -0.42 -15.05
C LEU A 120 -4.71 1.04 -15.48
N ARG A 121 -5.30 1.93 -14.70
CA ARG A 121 -5.03 3.37 -14.76
C ARG A 121 -4.21 3.75 -13.53
N LEU A 122 -3.01 4.25 -13.75
CA LEU A 122 -2.16 4.80 -12.70
C LEU A 122 -2.37 6.31 -12.62
N LEU A 123 -2.63 6.82 -11.43
CA LEU A 123 -2.65 8.24 -11.14
C LEU A 123 -1.60 8.51 -10.08
N CYS A 124 -0.54 9.22 -10.47
CA CYS A 124 0.51 9.69 -9.58
C CYS A 124 0.29 11.16 -9.32
N GLU A 125 0.00 11.55 -8.07
CA GLU A 125 0.04 12.96 -7.70
C GLU A 125 1.51 13.37 -7.57
N PRO A 126 2.02 14.26 -8.46
CA PRO A 126 3.44 14.46 -8.62
C PRO A 126 4.05 15.06 -7.36
N SER A 127 5.06 14.36 -6.85
CA SER A 127 6.03 14.91 -5.91
C SER A 127 6.92 15.90 -6.67
N PRO A 128 7.28 17.09 -6.13
CA PRO A 128 8.29 17.96 -6.74
C PRO A 128 9.63 17.25 -7.00
N GLU A 129 9.84 16.11 -6.36
CA GLU A 129 11.02 15.26 -6.45
C GLU A 129 11.01 14.29 -7.66
N GLY A 130 9.91 14.15 -8.40
CA GLY A 130 9.90 13.38 -9.65
C GLY A 130 9.78 11.84 -9.53
N GLY A 131 9.50 11.30 -8.34
CA GLY A 131 9.28 9.86 -8.12
C GLY A 131 9.81 9.34 -6.77
N VAL A 132 9.74 8.03 -6.56
CA VAL A 132 10.26 7.35 -5.36
C VAL A 132 11.77 7.55 -5.21
N GLN A 133 12.53 7.47 -6.31
CA GLN A 133 13.97 7.71 -6.35
C GLN A 133 14.29 9.16 -5.96
N GLY A 134 13.51 10.13 -6.44
CA GLY A 134 13.70 11.53 -6.07
C GLY A 134 13.46 11.78 -4.59
N VAL A 135 12.38 11.19 -4.05
CA VAL A 135 12.09 11.23 -2.61
C VAL A 135 13.24 10.61 -1.83
N ARG A 136 13.75 9.46 -2.27
CA ARG A 136 14.89 8.77 -1.63
C ARG A 136 16.15 9.63 -1.62
N SER A 137 16.50 10.20 -2.77
CA SER A 137 17.69 11.05 -2.91
C SER A 137 17.62 12.29 -2.03
N ARG A 138 16.42 12.83 -1.79
CA ARG A 138 16.24 14.06 -1.01
C ARG A 138 16.05 13.81 0.49
N TYR A 139 15.32 12.77 0.88
CA TYR A 139 14.88 12.55 2.25
C TYR A 139 15.41 11.26 2.90
N GLY A 140 16.10 10.40 2.14
CA GLY A 140 16.64 9.14 2.64
C GLY A 140 15.65 7.98 2.51
N THR A 141 15.39 7.25 3.60
CA THR A 141 14.53 6.06 3.56
C THR A 141 13.10 6.39 3.16
N VAL A 142 12.58 5.68 2.16
CA VAL A 142 11.17 5.76 1.75
C VAL A 142 10.36 4.63 2.40
N PHE A 143 9.14 4.96 2.83
CA PHE A 143 8.14 4.02 3.33
C PHE A 143 6.96 4.01 2.37
N ALA A 144 6.47 2.84 1.96
CA ALA A 144 5.27 2.71 1.15
C ALA A 144 4.16 2.05 1.97
N LEU A 145 3.03 2.73 2.09
CA LEU A 145 1.81 2.22 2.72
C LEU A 145 0.76 1.97 1.64
N THR A 146 0.49 0.70 1.39
CA THR A 146 -0.60 0.23 0.55
C THR A 146 -1.83 0.00 1.43
N LEU A 147 -2.95 0.62 1.07
CA LEU A 147 -4.23 0.46 1.75
C LEU A 147 -5.01 -0.74 1.19
N PRO A 148 -5.99 -1.28 1.94
CA PRO A 148 -6.84 -2.34 1.43
C PRO A 148 -7.54 -1.90 0.13
N PRO A 149 -7.62 -2.77 -0.88
CA PRO A 149 -8.28 -2.43 -2.13
C PRO A 149 -9.78 -2.21 -1.90
N VAL A 150 -10.31 -1.13 -2.48
CA VAL A 150 -11.73 -0.76 -2.38
C VAL A 150 -12.43 -1.08 -3.69
N THR A 151 -13.47 -1.92 -3.64
CA THR A 151 -14.38 -2.09 -4.78
C THR A 151 -15.40 -0.96 -4.75
N TYR A 152 -15.26 0.02 -5.64
CA TYR A 152 -16.12 1.21 -5.65
C TYR A 152 -17.25 1.13 -6.67
N TYR A 153 -17.15 0.23 -7.65
CA TYR A 153 -18.18 0.02 -8.64
C TYR A 153 -18.33 -1.45 -9.00
N ARG A 154 -19.57 -1.90 -9.08
CA ARG A 154 -19.90 -3.27 -9.47
C ARG A 154 -21.20 -3.25 -10.26
N VAL A 155 -21.16 -3.86 -11.44
CA VAL A 155 -22.39 -4.14 -12.21
C VAL A 155 -22.83 -5.55 -11.83
N PRO A 156 -23.93 -5.69 -11.06
CA PRO A 156 -24.51 -7.00 -10.79
C PRO A 156 -25.00 -7.62 -12.11
N ARG A 157 -25.28 -8.92 -12.09
CA ARG A 157 -25.76 -9.59 -13.30
C ARG A 157 -27.13 -9.13 -13.75
#